data_AF-A0A0T6BMU0-F1
#
_entry.id   AF-A0A0T6BMU0-F1
#
_cell.length_a   1.000
_cell.length_b   1.000
_cell.length_c   1.000
_cell.angle_alpha   90.00
_cell.angle_beta   90.00
_cell.angle_gamma   90.00
#
_symmetry.space_group_name_H-M   'P 1'
#
loop_
_entity.id
_entity.type
_entity.pdbx_description
1 polymer ?
#
loop_
_entity_poly.entity_id
_entity_poly.type
_entity_poly.pdbx_seq_one_letter_code
_entity_poly.pdbx_strand_id
1 'polypeptide(L)' 'MLLETSVPQHIAQALSEKGHQIEWAFDSGSFGRGQVILRHANGVLAGGTEARTHGSIASW' A
#
# COMPACT_ATOMS: atom_id res chain seq x y z
N MET A 1 5.80 14.69 -6.12
CA MET A 1 5.34 13.29 -6.08
C MET A 1 5.30 12.88 -4.64
N LEU A 2 4.10 12.51 -4.17
CA LEU A 2 3.85 12.19 -2.78
C LEU A 2 4.20 10.72 -2.51
N LEU A 3 4.98 10.46 -1.45
CA LEU A 3 5.39 9.10 -1.04
C LEU A 3 5.01 8.82 0.41
N GLU A 4 4.62 7.57 0.69
CA GLU A 4 4.43 7.07 2.06
C GLU A 4 5.77 6.97 2.78
N THR A 5 5.80 7.24 4.09
CA THR A 5 7.00 7.11 4.94
C THR A 5 7.55 5.68 5.03
N SER A 6 6.76 4.68 4.66
CA SER A 6 7.18 3.28 4.54
C SER A 6 8.06 3.01 3.32
N VAL A 7 8.07 3.90 2.32
CA VAL A 7 8.96 3.78 1.16
C VAL A 7 10.41 3.98 1.62
N PRO A 8 11.34 3.07 1.28
CA PRO A 8 12.73 3.19 1.71
C PRO A 8 13.38 4.48 1.20
N GLN A 9 14.10 5.17 2.09
CA GLN A 9 14.72 6.46 1.79
C GLN A 9 15.68 6.42 0.59
N HIS A 10 16.44 5.34 0.42
CA HIS A 10 17.37 5.21 -0.71
C HIS A 10 16.65 5.17 -2.08
N ILE A 11 15.41 4.65 -2.13
CA ILE A 11 14.58 4.67 -3.34
C ILE A 11 14.11 6.11 -3.62
N ALA A 12 13.65 6.83 -2.60
CA ALA A 12 13.24 8.22 -2.73
C ALA A 12 14.41 9.12 -3.23
N GLN A 13 15.62 8.90 -2.71
CA GLN A 13 16.83 9.59 -3.17
C GLN A 13 17.15 9.28 -4.64
N ALA A 14 17.17 8.00 -5.03
CA ALA A 14 17.43 7.60 -6.41
C ALA A 14 16.40 8.17 -7.40
N LEU A 15 15.13 8.33 -6.97
CA LEU A 15 14.10 8.99 -7.76
C LEU A 15 14.34 10.51 -7.85
N SER A 16 14.78 11.14 -6.77
CA SER A 16 15.14 12.56 -6.77
C SER A 16 16.32 12.86 -7.71
N GLU A 17 17.34 12.00 -7.73
CA GLU A 17 18.49 12.09 -8.65
C GLU A 17 18.06 11.95 -10.11
N LYS A 18 16.99 11.20 -10.39
CA LYS A 18 16.37 11.10 -11.73
C LYS A 18 15.50 12.32 -12.09
N GLY A 19 15.43 13.33 -11.21
CA GLY A 19 14.70 14.58 -11.44
C GLY A 19 13.28 14.59 -10.88
N HIS A 20 12.85 13.57 -10.13
CA HIS A 20 11.53 13.55 -9.51
C HIS A 20 11.50 14.46 -8.28
N GLN A 21 10.53 15.38 -8.21
CA GLN A 21 10.26 16.16 -7.01
C GLN A 21 9.55 15.26 -5.99
N ILE A 22 10.19 14.99 -4.85
CA ILE A 22 9.66 14.09 -3.82
C ILE A 22 9.12 14.88 -2.64
N GLU A 23 7.94 14.49 -2.17
CA GLU A 23 7.31 15.02 -0.95
C GLU A 23 6.88 13.83 -0.09
N TRP A 24 7.15 13.90 1.21
CA TRP A 24 6.73 12.88 2.16
C TRP A 24 5.33 13.19 2.68
N ALA A 25 4.45 12.19 2.65
CA ALA A 25 3.16 12.30 3.29
C ALA A 25 3.26 11.91 4.77
N PHE A 26 2.87 12.83 5.66
CA PHE A 26 2.80 12.54 7.10
C PHE A 26 1.57 11.69 7.46
N ASP A 27 0.53 11.74 6.63
CA ASP A 27 -0.58 10.79 6.68
C ASP A 27 -0.50 9.80 5.52
N SER A 28 -0.96 8.57 5.75
CA SER A 28 -1.07 7.54 4.71
C SER A 28 -2.47 7.48 4.08
N GLY A 29 -3.37 8.42 4.42
CA GLY A 29 -4.78 8.36 4.03
C GLY A 29 -4.99 8.62 2.54
N SER A 30 -4.08 9.37 1.93
CA SER A 30 -4.08 9.74 0.50
C SER A 30 -3.68 8.60 -0.45
N PHE A 31 -3.17 7.47 0.05
CA PHE A 31 -2.67 6.35 -0.78
C PHE A 31 -3.70 5.25 -1.04
N GLY A 32 -4.96 5.51 -0.70
CA GLY A 32 -6.07 4.60 -0.97
C GLY A 32 -6.22 3.49 0.07
N ARG A 33 -7.23 2.64 -0.16
CA ARG A 33 -7.61 1.56 0.76
C ARG A 33 -8.00 0.32 -0.04
N GLY A 34 -7.12 -0.68 -0.05
CA GLY A 34 -7.29 -1.89 -0.85
C GLY A 34 -8.08 -3.00 -0.14
N GLN A 35 -8.81 -3.81 -0.91
CA GLN A 35 -9.42 -5.06 -0.45
C GLN A 35 -9.20 -6.12 -1.53
N VAL A 36 -8.91 -7.37 -1.15
CA VAL A 36 -8.69 -8.47 -2.11
C VAL A 36 -9.20 -9.80 -1.59
N ILE A 37 -9.73 -10.63 -2.48
CA ILE A 37 -9.99 -12.05 -2.25
C ILE A 37 -9.33 -12.83 -3.38
N LEU A 38 -8.37 -13.69 -3.02
CA LEU A 38 -7.67 -14.57 -3.94
C LEU A 38 -8.23 -15.99 -3.82
N ARG A 39 -8.43 -16.66 -4.95
CA ARG A 39 -8.87 -18.05 -5.01
C ARG A 39 -7.71 -18.94 -5.46
N HIS A 40 -7.36 -19.92 -4.65
CA HIS A 40 -6.37 -20.93 -4.98
C HIS A 40 -6.97 -22.04 -5.86
N ALA A 41 -6.10 -22.78 -6.55
CA ALA A 41 -6.51 -23.89 -7.42
C ALA A 41 -7.26 -25.00 -6.66
N ASN A 42 -6.96 -25.20 -5.37
CA ASN A 42 -7.65 -26.16 -4.50
C ASN A 42 -8.98 -25.62 -3.93
N GLY A 43 -9.43 -24.43 -4.36
CA GLY A 43 -10.68 -23.81 -3.93
C GLY A 43 -10.59 -22.96 -2.66
N VAL A 44 -9.47 -22.97 -1.94
CA VAL A 44 -9.26 -22.14 -0.73
C VAL A 44 -9.28 -20.66 -1.10
N LEU A 45 -9.91 -19.85 -0.24
CA LEU A 45 -9.94 -18.39 -0.35
C LEU A 45 -8.94 -17.74 0.62
N ALA A 46 -8.13 -16.81 0.13
CA ALA A 46 -7.26 -15.96 0.93
C ALA A 46 -7.73 -14.50 0.79
N GLY A 47 -8.16 -13.88 1.89
CA GLY A 47 -8.60 -12.48 1.90
C GLY A 47 -7.56 -11.55 2.51
N GLY A 48 -7.50 -10.32 2.01
CA GLY A 48 -6.67 -9.24 2.55
C GLY A 48 -7.46 -7.94 2.63
N THR A 49 -7.35 -7.25 3.76
CA THR A 49 -7.97 -5.94 4.01
C THR A 49 -6.91 -4.89 4.27
N GLU A 50 -7.18 -3.65 3.87
CA GLU A 50 -6.30 -2.50 4.09
C GLU A 50 -5.95 -2.29 5.57
N ALA A 51 -4.66 -2.19 5.87
CA ALA A 51 -4.17 -1.94 7.24
C ALA A 51 -4.28 -0.47 7.67
N ARG A 52 -4.27 0.46 6.70
CA ARG A 52 -4.33 1.91 6.94
C ARG A 52 -5.69 2.42 7.42
N THR A 53 -6.71 1.57 7.50
CA THR A 53 -8.04 1.94 7.99
C THR A 53 -8.67 0.78 8.76
N HIS A 54 -9.76 1.04 9.49
CA HIS A 54 -10.56 -0.04 10.05
C HIS A 54 -11.17 -0.85 8.90
N GLY A 55 -10.91 -2.15 8.88
CA GLY A 55 -11.36 -3.08 7.86
C GLY A 55 -11.58 -4.47 8.45
N SER A 56 -12.28 -5.33 7.71
CA SER A 56 -12.52 -6.71 8.10
C SER A 56 -12.63 -7.59 6.86
N ILE A 57 -12.09 -8.81 6.94
CA ILE A 57 -12.41 -9.91 6.05
C ILE A 57 -13.25 -10.91 6.83
N ALA A 58 -14.48 -11.15 6.38
CA ALA A 58 -15.37 -12.14 6.97
C ALA A 58 -15.45 -13.39 6.09
N SER A 59 -15.58 -14.55 6.73
CA SER A 59 -15.77 -15.86 6.06
C SER A 59 -17.04 -16.51 6.58
N TRP A 60 -17.60 -17.40 5.75
CA TRP A 60 -18.78 -18.22 6.06
C TRP A 60 -18.50 -19.67 5.73
#